data_AF-A0A9X8VAJ9-F1
#
_entry.id   AF-A0A9X8VAJ9-F1
#
_cell.length_a   1.000
_cell.length_b   1.000
_cell.length_c   1.000
_cell.angle_alpha   90.00
_cell.angle_beta   90.00
_cell.angle_gamma   90.00
#
_symmetry.space_group_name_H-M   'P 1'
#
loop_
_entity.id
_entity.type
_entity.pdbx_description
1 polymer ?
#
loop_
_entity_poly.entity_id
_entity_poly.type
_entity_poly.pdbx_seq_one_letter_code
_entity_poly.pdbx_strand_id
1 'polypeptide(L)' 'DLEVGDFVWTGGDTHLYSNHMEQTQLQLTREPRPLPKLVIKRKPASLFDYRFEDFEIEGYDPHPAIKA' A
#
# COMPACT_ATOMS: atom_id res chain seq x y z
N ASP A 1 4.36 13.96 -20.85
CA ASP A 1 3.90 13.41 -19.56
C ASP A 1 3.17 12.11 -19.80
N LEU A 2 3.20 11.21 -18.81
CA LEU A 2 2.54 9.90 -18.85
C LEU A 2 1.49 9.85 -17.74
N GLU A 3 0.43 9.08 -17.96
CA GLU A 3 -0.60 8.77 -16.98
C GLU A 3 -0.24 7.54 -16.15
N VAL A 4 -0.94 7.34 -15.03
CA VAL A 4 -0.84 6.10 -14.23
C VAL A 4 -1.36 4.92 -15.04
N GLY A 5 -0.65 3.79 -14.98
CA GLY A 5 -1.03 2.52 -15.60
C GLY A 5 -1.21 1.42 -14.57
N ASP A 6 -1.13 0.17 -15.02
CA ASP A 6 -1.28 -1.00 -14.17
C ASP A 6 0.02 -1.41 -13.47
N PHE A 7 -0.10 -1.86 -12.22
CA PHE A 7 0.98 -2.56 -11.52
C PHE A 7 0.74 -4.07 -11.60
N VAL A 8 1.64 -4.79 -12.26
CA VAL A 8 1.60 -6.26 -12.36
C VAL A 8 2.67 -6.84 -11.43
N TRP A 9 2.24 -7.63 -10.44
CA TRP A 9 3.13 -8.34 -9.53
C TRP A 9 3.28 -9.80 -9.93
N THR A 10 4.52 -10.29 -9.99
CA THR A 10 4.85 -11.69 -10.25
C THR A 10 5.76 -12.21 -9.14
N GLY A 11 5.31 -13.23 -8.42
CA GLY A 11 6.07 -13.91 -7.37
C GLY A 11 6.65 -15.26 -7.85
N GLY A 12 7.82 -15.62 -7.31
CA GLY A 12 8.42 -16.96 -7.44
C GLY A 12 7.93 -17.87 -6.32
N ASP A 13 8.75 -18.02 -5.28
CA ASP A 13 8.32 -18.66 -4.02
C ASP A 13 7.58 -17.62 -3.15
N THR A 14 6.28 -17.84 -2.97
CA THR A 14 5.41 -17.02 -2.12
C THR A 14 4.87 -17.90 -1.00
N HIS A 15 5.28 -17.62 0.23
CA HIS A 15 4.98 -18.47 1.39
C HIS A 15 4.63 -17.65 2.63
N LEU A 16 4.05 -18.34 3.62
CA LEU A 16 3.65 -17.79 4.91
C LEU A 16 4.47 -18.46 6.03
N TYR A 17 5.03 -17.66 6.92
CA TYR A 17 5.72 -18.17 8.10
C TYR A 17 4.71 -18.79 9.09
N SER A 18 5.09 -19.90 9.72
CA SER A 18 4.21 -20.66 10.61
C SER A 18 3.78 -19.87 11.86
N ASN A 19 4.57 -18.91 12.32
CA ASN A 19 4.23 -18.01 13.42
C ASN A 19 3.26 -16.88 13.03
N HIS A 20 2.84 -16.78 11.76
CA HIS A 20 1.91 -15.75 11.26
C HIS A 20 0.50 -16.30 10.95
N MET A 21 0.20 -17.54 11.33
CA MET A 21 -1.05 -18.21 10.97
C MET A 21 -2.28 -17.54 11.59
N GLU A 22 -2.24 -17.20 12.89
CA GLU A 22 -3.37 -16.56 13.59
C GLU A 22 -3.64 -15.15 13.03
N GLN A 23 -2.58 -14.38 12.78
CA GLN A 23 -2.64 -13.04 12.19
C GLN A 23 -3.26 -13.06 10.79
N THR A 24 -2.86 -14.03 9.98
CA THR A 24 -3.39 -14.20 8.62
C THR A 24 -4.87 -14.58 8.65
N GLN A 25 -5.25 -15.52 9.53
CA GLN A 25 -6.66 -15.89 9.70
C GLN A 25 -7.50 -14.68 10.13
N LEU A 26 -7.02 -13.88 11.09
CA LEU A 26 -7.68 -12.64 11.49
C LEU A 26 -7.75 -11.62 10.34
N GLN A 27 -6.72 -11.50 9.51
CA GLN A 27 -6.75 -10.58 8.37
C GLN A 27 -7.80 -11.00 7.34
N LEU A 28 -7.95 -12.31 7.10
CA LEU A 28 -8.91 -12.86 6.15
C LEU A 28 -10.37 -12.74 6.61
N THR A 29 -10.65 -12.48 7.89
CA THR A 29 -12.03 -12.21 8.36
C THR A 29 -12.50 -10.77 8.10
N ARG A 30 -11.60 -9.88 7.69
CA ARG A 30 -11.91 -8.45 7.50
C ARG A 30 -12.44 -8.18 6.09
N GLU A 31 -13.58 -7.50 6.00
CA GLU A 31 -14.07 -7.00 4.72
C GLU A 31 -13.14 -5.90 4.17
N PRO A 32 -12.72 -5.98 2.90
CA PRO A 32 -11.94 -4.92 2.26
C PRO A 32 -12.70 -3.59 2.25
N ARG A 33 -11.99 -2.50 2.54
CA ARG A 33 -12.50 -1.13 2.45
C ARG A 33 -12.02 -0.49 1.13
N PRO A 34 -12.63 0.64 0.68
CA PRO A 34 -12.16 1.36 -0.49
C PRO A 34 -10.66 1.67 -0.41
N LEU A 35 -9.97 1.54 -1.54
CA LEU A 35 -8.56 1.91 -1.62
C LEU A 35 -8.39 3.42 -1.42
N PRO A 36 -7.31 3.86 -0.75
CA PRO A 36 -6.99 5.27 -0.65
C PRO A 36 -6.56 5.84 -2.01
N LYS A 37 -6.52 7.17 -2.09
CA LYS A 37 -5.92 7.89 -3.22
C LYS A 37 -4.60 8.50 -2.79
N LEU A 38 -3.53 8.21 -3.51
CA LEU A 38 -2.26 8.93 -3.38
C LEU A 38 -2.30 10.18 -4.25
N VAL A 39 -2.14 11.34 -3.64
CA VAL A 39 -2.03 12.64 -4.30
C VAL A 39 -0.59 13.12 -4.20
N ILE A 40 0.00 13.43 -5.36
CA ILE A 40 1.35 14.00 -5.46
C ILE A 40 1.19 15.51 -5.69
N LYS A 41 1.44 16.31 -4.65
CA LYS A 41 1.18 17.76 -4.62
C LYS A 41 2.12 18.58 -5.50
N ARG A 42 3.33 18.07 -5.71
CA ARG A 42 4.39 18.76 -6.44
C ARG A 42 5.08 17.81 -7.41
N LYS A 43 5.46 18.31 -8.58
CA LYS A 43 6.24 17.58 -9.57
C LYS A 43 7.57 18.32 -9.81
N PRO A 44 8.61 18.09 -8.99
CA PRO A 44 9.93 18.65 -9.24
C PRO A 44 10.55 18.22 -10.56
N ALA A 45 11.59 18.95 -10.99
CA ALA A 45 12.37 18.62 -12.17
C ALA A 45 13.22 17.35 -12.00
N SER A 46 13.62 17.02 -10.78
CA SER A 46 14.37 15.80 -10.45
C SER A 46 13.58 14.89 -9.52
N LEU A 47 13.69 13.58 -9.75
CA LEU A 47 13.16 12.55 -8.85
C LEU A 47 13.74 12.66 -7.42
N PHE A 48 14.96 13.19 -7.30
CA PHE A 48 15.65 13.31 -6.01
C PHE A 48 15.19 14.52 -5.17
N ASP A 49 14.38 15.40 -5.75
CA ASP A 49 13.93 16.61 -5.06
C ASP A 49 12.62 16.41 -4.30
N TYR A 50 11.95 15.26 -4.45
CA TYR A 50 10.72 14.96 -3.72
C TYR A 50 10.96 14.91 -2.21
N ARG A 51 9.97 15.37 -1.44
CA ARG A 51 9.95 15.38 0.02
C ARG A 51 8.71 14.68 0.54
N PHE A 52 8.71 14.33 1.81
CA PHE A 52 7.59 13.64 2.44
C PHE A 52 6.27 14.41 2.27
N GLU A 53 6.32 15.74 2.39
CA GLU A 53 5.15 16.63 2.32
C GLU A 53 4.56 16.73 0.91
N ASP A 54 5.25 16.25 -0.12
CA ASP A 54 4.73 16.22 -1.49
C ASP A 54 3.71 15.09 -1.70
N PHE A 55 3.61 14.16 -0.76
CA PHE A 55 2.71 13.01 -0.84
C PHE A 55 1.59 13.12 0.20
N GLU A 56 0.36 12.97 -0.26
CA GLU A 56 -0.82 12.92 0.60
C GLU A 56 -1.63 11.66 0.28
N ILE A 57 -2.08 10.98 1.33
CA ILE A 57 -2.91 9.78 1.20
C ILE A 57 -4.31 10.15 1.67
N GLU A 58 -5.22 10.34 0.72
CA GLU A 58 -6.61 10.69 0.99
C GLU A 58 -7.46 9.43 1.17
N GLY A 59 -8.36 9.44 2.16
CA GLY A 59 -9.32 8.35 2.37
C GLY A 59 -8.70 7.05 2.88
N TYR A 60 -7.53 7.09 3.52
CA TYR A 60 -6.94 5.91 4.15
C TYR A 60 -7.66 5.55 5.46
N ASP A 61 -8.56 4.57 5.38
CA ASP A 61 -9.31 4.03 6.52
C ASP A 61 -8.98 2.54 6.73
N PRO A 62 -7.78 2.21 7.24
CA PRO A 62 -7.38 0.82 7.45
C PRO A 62 -8.09 0.20 8.66
N HIS A 63 -8.23 -1.12 8.64
CA HIS A 63 -8.50 -1.86 9.87
C HIS A 63 -7.33 -1.73 10.86
N PRO A 64 -7.54 -1.96 12.17
CA PRO A 64 -6.46 -1.89 13.16
C PRO A 64 -5.26 -2.77 12.80
N ALA A 65 -4.04 -2.29 13.12
CA ALA A 65 -2.82 -3.04 12.85
C ALA A 65 -2.84 -4.44 13.47
N ILE A 66 -2.31 -5.44 12.75
CA ILE A 66 -2.09 -6.80 13.24
C ILE A 66 -0.59 -6.97 13.45
N LYS A 67 -0.18 -7.37 14.64
CA LYS A 67 1.23 -7.63 14.97
C LYS A 67 1.58 -9.08 14.60
N ALA A 68 2.60 -9.26 13.77
CA ALA A 68 3.15 -10.55 13.34
C ALA A 68 4.63 -10.63 13.71
#